data_AF-A0A7V7WTK3-F1
#
_entry.id   AF-A0A7V7WTK3-F1
#
_cell.length_a   1.000
_cell.length_b   1.000
_cell.length_c   1.000
_cell.angle_alpha   90.00
_cell.angle_beta   90.00
_cell.angle_gamma   90.00
#
_symmetry.space_group_name_H-M   'P 1'
#
loop_
_entity.id
_entity.type
_entity.pdbx_description
1 polymer ?
#
loop_
_entity_poly.entity_id
_entity_poly.type
_entity_poly.pdbx_seq_one_letter_code
_entity_poly.pdbx_strand_id
1 'polypeptide(L)'
;MRDITQHLWSPVVRVFLMVALAAVVAPAAQAQANGYVGEKVCIGCHTQEEAHFRETGHAKIFRGNPANERERAGCEACHGPGAAHAKKASDKSLIIGFTRASGTPPEVQTAACLSCHSGGNRLHWPGSVHASNQLSCADCHNPMMKGSDRALLVRATINDTCQNCHRQQRSEFAKRSHMPLPEGKMSCADCHNPHGSPTRPLLKADSVNDVCYACHAEKRGPMLWEHAPVRESCLNCHSPHGSNHDKLLVATRPQLCQQCHNQIFHPGTFYGANQTAAAAQLPGGVAGQRVIGRSCQNCHSQIHGSNHPSGARFQR
;
A
#
# COMPACT_ATOMS: atom_id res chain seq x y z
N MET A 1 -55.38 41.40 72.06
CA MET A 1 -54.70 41.93 70.85
C MET A 1 -55.71 41.86 69.70
N ARG A 2 -56.24 43.03 69.35
CA ARG A 2 -56.99 43.51 68.15
C ARG A 2 -57.41 42.47 67.09
N ASP A 3 -58.72 42.24 66.91
CA ASP A 3 -59.66 42.86 65.92
C ASP A 3 -59.75 42.04 64.61
N ILE A 4 -60.89 41.40 64.29
CA ILE A 4 -62.09 41.89 63.57
C ILE A 4 -62.07 41.52 62.06
N THR A 5 -62.89 40.50 61.74
CA THR A 5 -63.85 40.37 60.62
C THR A 5 -63.45 40.50 59.13
N GLN A 6 -64.25 39.79 58.30
CA GLN A 6 -64.78 40.13 56.97
C GLN A 6 -64.32 39.29 55.74
N HIS A 7 -65.20 38.34 55.38
CA HIS A 7 -66.05 38.39 54.18
C HIS A 7 -65.46 38.48 52.75
N LEU A 8 -65.92 37.51 51.93
CA LEU A 8 -66.47 37.65 50.57
C LEU A 8 -65.54 37.48 49.32
N TRP A 9 -65.95 36.50 48.51
CA TRP A 9 -66.10 36.52 47.03
C TRP A 9 -65.01 35.91 46.10
N SER A 10 -65.52 34.98 45.26
CA SER A 10 -65.08 34.48 43.92
C SER A 10 -64.79 35.63 42.92
N PRO A 11 -64.43 35.46 41.61
CA PRO A 11 -64.32 34.25 40.76
C PRO A 11 -63.16 34.22 39.70
N VAL A 12 -63.03 33.05 39.04
CA VAL A 12 -62.73 32.80 37.59
C VAL A 12 -61.81 33.75 36.81
N VAL A 13 -60.71 33.22 36.25
CA VAL A 13 -60.10 33.74 35.01
C VAL A 13 -59.71 32.59 34.06
N ARG A 14 -60.26 32.66 32.85
CA ARG A 14 -59.96 31.85 31.66
C ARG A 14 -58.64 32.33 31.03
N VAL A 15 -57.80 31.40 30.55
CA VAL A 15 -56.72 31.73 29.60
C VAL A 15 -56.81 30.81 28.38
N PHE A 16 -56.91 31.45 27.22
CA PHE A 16 -57.04 30.89 25.88
C PHE A 16 -55.76 30.15 25.45
N LEU A 17 -55.93 28.96 24.85
CA LEU A 17 -54.87 28.25 24.13
C LEU A 17 -54.79 28.81 22.68
N MET A 18 -53.71 29.53 22.36
CA MET A 18 -53.36 29.86 20.97
C MET A 18 -52.57 28.69 20.36
N VAL A 19 -53.13 28.06 19.32
CA VAL A 19 -52.43 27.11 18.47
C VAL A 19 -51.56 27.89 17.48
N ALA A 20 -50.24 27.86 17.68
CA ALA A 20 -49.28 28.38 16.72
C ALA A 20 -49.06 27.33 15.62
N LEU A 21 -49.50 27.64 14.38
CA LEU A 21 -49.09 26.93 13.18
C LEU A 21 -47.59 27.18 12.95
N ALA A 22 -46.75 26.23 13.36
CA ALA A 22 -45.36 26.18 12.90
C ALA A 22 -45.36 25.65 11.46
N ALA A 23 -45.07 26.52 10.50
CA ALA A 23 -44.85 26.14 9.11
C ALA A 23 -43.62 25.20 9.05
N VAL A 24 -43.87 23.96 8.63
CA VAL A 24 -42.82 22.98 8.33
C VAL A 24 -42.15 23.43 7.02
N VAL A 25 -41.05 24.16 7.14
CA VAL A 25 -40.19 24.48 5.99
C VAL A 25 -39.54 23.16 5.55
N ALA A 26 -39.80 22.76 4.31
CA ALA A 26 -39.29 21.54 3.73
C ALA A 26 -37.74 21.51 3.73
N PRO A 27 -37.11 20.33 3.95
CA PRO A 27 -35.65 20.19 4.05
C PRO A 27 -34.89 20.52 2.75
N ALA A 28 -35.59 20.73 1.63
CA ALA A 28 -34.99 21.05 0.34
C ALA A 28 -34.37 22.47 0.29
N ALA A 29 -34.90 23.44 1.04
CA ALA A 29 -34.40 24.82 1.01
C ALA A 29 -33.04 24.99 1.72
N GLN A 30 -32.70 24.10 2.66
CA GLN A 30 -31.45 24.16 3.41
C GLN A 30 -30.22 23.75 2.56
N ALA A 31 -30.40 22.88 1.56
CA ALA A 31 -29.31 22.40 0.70
C ALA A 31 -28.74 23.50 -0.22
N GLN A 32 -29.60 24.43 -0.66
CA GLN A 32 -29.21 25.53 -1.55
C GLN A 32 -28.25 26.53 -0.88
N ALA A 33 -28.24 26.64 0.45
CA ALA A 33 -27.50 27.67 1.18
C ALA A 33 -25.97 27.41 1.22
N ASN A 34 -25.53 26.17 1.03
CA ASN A 34 -24.12 25.78 1.12
C ASN A 34 -23.47 25.41 -0.23
N GLY A 35 -24.16 25.67 -1.35
CA GLY A 35 -23.65 25.37 -2.69
C GLY A 35 -23.73 23.90 -3.13
N TYR A 36 -24.41 23.05 -2.36
CA TYR A 36 -24.67 21.66 -2.70
C TYR A 36 -25.96 21.55 -3.53
N VAL A 37 -25.96 20.70 -4.55
CA VAL A 37 -27.12 20.51 -5.45
C VAL A 37 -27.70 19.09 -5.41
N GLY A 38 -26.99 18.16 -4.75
CA GLY A 38 -27.39 16.77 -4.62
C GLY A 38 -27.04 15.93 -5.85
N GLU A 39 -26.80 14.64 -5.61
CA GLU A 39 -26.32 13.67 -6.59
C GLU A 39 -27.21 13.55 -7.85
N LYS A 40 -28.54 13.71 -7.72
CA LYS A 40 -29.47 13.59 -8.85
C LYS A 40 -29.20 14.60 -9.97
N VAL A 41 -28.75 15.81 -9.62
CA VAL A 41 -28.39 16.84 -10.61
C VAL A 41 -27.16 16.41 -11.40
N CYS A 42 -26.17 15.83 -10.73
CA CYS A 42 -24.96 15.31 -11.36
C CYS A 42 -25.28 14.16 -12.33
N ILE A 43 -26.08 13.19 -11.89
CA ILE A 43 -26.46 12.00 -12.69
C ILE A 43 -27.22 12.39 -13.96
N GLY A 44 -28.01 13.47 -13.92
CA GLY A 44 -28.74 13.96 -15.09
C GLY A 44 -27.84 14.27 -16.30
N CYS A 45 -26.59 14.67 -16.06
CA CYS A 45 -25.58 14.93 -17.09
C CYS A 45 -24.52 13.82 -17.20
N HIS A 46 -24.12 13.22 -16.06
CA HIS A 46 -23.03 12.24 -15.96
C HIS A 46 -23.53 10.79 -15.87
N THR A 47 -24.35 10.40 -16.86
CA THR A 47 -25.00 9.07 -16.87
C THR A 47 -23.99 7.92 -17.04
N GLN A 48 -22.91 8.14 -17.80
CA GLN A 48 -21.88 7.14 -18.03
C GLN A 48 -21.02 6.93 -16.77
N GLU A 49 -20.63 8.01 -16.11
CA GLU A 49 -19.86 7.97 -14.88
C GLU A 49 -20.66 7.29 -13.77
N GLU A 50 -21.95 7.58 -13.66
CA GLU A 50 -22.83 6.85 -12.74
C GLU A 50 -22.89 5.35 -13.06
N ALA A 51 -23.01 4.98 -14.34
CA ALA A 51 -23.06 3.57 -14.71
C ALA A 51 -21.84 2.77 -14.21
N HIS A 52 -20.69 3.41 -14.08
CA HIS A 52 -19.49 2.81 -13.49
C HIS A 52 -19.42 2.97 -11.97
N PHE A 53 -19.75 4.15 -11.45
CA PHE A 53 -19.62 4.47 -10.02
C PHE A 53 -20.52 3.58 -9.15
N ARG A 54 -21.76 3.31 -9.58
CA ARG A 54 -22.70 2.47 -8.84
C ARG A 54 -22.18 1.06 -8.51
N GLU A 55 -21.25 0.55 -9.31
CA GLU A 55 -20.65 -0.77 -9.14
C GLU A 55 -19.53 -0.79 -8.07
N THR A 56 -19.12 0.38 -7.59
CA THR A 56 -18.01 0.55 -6.65
C THR A 56 -18.44 0.37 -5.19
N GLY A 57 -17.46 0.12 -4.31
CA GLY A 57 -17.71 0.07 -2.87
C GLY A 57 -18.18 1.41 -2.30
N HIS A 58 -17.68 2.54 -2.84
CA HIS A 58 -18.08 3.87 -2.39
C HIS A 58 -19.57 4.12 -2.62
N ALA A 59 -20.08 3.83 -3.83
CA ALA A 59 -21.50 4.02 -4.12
C ALA A 59 -22.40 3.18 -3.20
N LYS A 60 -22.02 1.94 -2.91
CA LYS A 60 -22.76 1.05 -1.99
C LYS A 60 -22.82 1.62 -0.57
N ILE A 61 -21.72 2.19 -0.08
CA ILE A 61 -21.67 2.80 1.25
C ILE A 61 -22.47 4.10 1.28
N PHE A 62 -22.20 5.03 0.35
CA PHE A 62 -22.81 6.36 0.35
C PHE A 62 -24.33 6.30 0.17
N ARG A 63 -24.83 5.40 -0.67
CA ARG A 63 -26.27 5.26 -0.93
C ARG A 63 -26.98 4.29 0.03
N GLY A 64 -26.25 3.32 0.58
CA GLY A 64 -26.83 2.26 1.43
C GLY A 64 -26.75 2.56 2.93
N ASN A 65 -25.61 3.01 3.42
CA ASN A 65 -25.37 3.23 4.85
C ASN A 65 -24.28 4.31 5.10
N PRO A 66 -24.57 5.58 4.80
CA PRO A 66 -23.61 6.66 5.02
C PRO A 66 -23.44 6.96 6.52
N ALA A 67 -22.20 7.00 6.99
CA ALA A 67 -21.86 7.20 8.40
C ALA A 67 -21.99 8.66 8.85
N ASN A 68 -21.94 9.62 7.92
CA ASN A 68 -21.96 11.05 8.23
C ASN A 68 -22.57 11.88 7.09
N GLU A 69 -22.74 13.19 7.30
CA GLU A 69 -23.35 14.09 6.32
C GLU A 69 -22.54 14.21 5.03
N ARG A 70 -21.20 14.14 5.13
CA ARG A 70 -20.35 14.20 3.95
C ARG A 70 -20.59 12.98 3.05
N GLU A 71 -20.69 11.79 3.61
CA GLU A 71 -21.02 10.58 2.84
C GLU A 71 -22.43 10.64 2.24
N ARG A 72 -23.39 11.25 2.93
CA ARG A 72 -24.74 11.51 2.40
C ARG A 72 -24.75 12.46 1.20
N ALA A 73 -23.73 13.30 1.05
CA ALA A 73 -23.63 14.22 -0.09
C ALA A 73 -23.33 13.51 -1.43
N GLY A 74 -23.11 12.19 -1.43
CA GLY A 74 -22.94 11.40 -2.66
C GLY A 74 -21.73 11.86 -3.48
N CYS A 75 -21.94 12.24 -4.74
CA CYS A 75 -20.89 12.78 -5.60
C CYS A 75 -20.12 13.94 -4.95
N GLU A 76 -20.85 14.84 -4.27
CA GLU A 76 -20.28 16.05 -3.68
C GLU A 76 -19.40 15.76 -2.45
N ALA A 77 -19.42 14.53 -1.93
CA ALA A 77 -18.52 14.06 -0.85
C ALA A 77 -17.03 14.11 -1.26
N CYS A 78 -16.77 13.85 -2.55
CA CYS A 78 -15.44 13.83 -3.15
C CYS A 78 -15.23 15.02 -4.09
N HIS A 79 -16.26 15.42 -4.83
CA HIS A 79 -16.17 16.46 -5.84
C HIS A 79 -16.34 17.89 -5.28
N GLY A 80 -16.81 18.02 -4.03
CA GLY A 80 -17.15 19.29 -3.42
C GLY A 80 -18.52 19.84 -3.88
N PRO A 81 -18.89 21.05 -3.42
CA PRO A 81 -20.18 21.66 -3.75
C PRO A 81 -20.32 21.92 -5.26
N GLY A 82 -21.33 21.31 -5.89
CA GLY A 82 -21.48 21.28 -7.35
C GLY A 82 -22.24 22.46 -7.96
N ALA A 83 -22.81 23.38 -7.18
CA ALA A 83 -23.71 24.42 -7.70
C ALA A 83 -23.08 25.33 -8.76
N ALA A 84 -21.81 25.70 -8.60
CA ALA A 84 -21.11 26.55 -9.56
C ALA A 84 -20.85 25.79 -10.88
N HIS A 85 -20.40 24.54 -10.78
CA HIS A 85 -20.19 23.67 -11.93
C HIS A 85 -21.52 23.40 -12.66
N ALA A 86 -22.61 23.12 -11.95
CA ALA A 86 -23.93 22.89 -12.54
C ALA A 86 -24.44 24.09 -13.37
N LYS A 87 -24.11 25.32 -12.97
CA LYS A 87 -24.46 26.55 -13.72
C LYS A 87 -23.56 26.78 -14.94
N LYS A 88 -22.30 26.32 -14.90
CA LYS A 88 -21.30 26.50 -15.96
C LYS A 88 -20.55 25.19 -16.22
N ALA A 89 -21.28 24.19 -16.74
CA ALA A 89 -20.80 22.81 -16.85
C ALA A 89 -19.53 22.63 -17.70
N SER A 90 -19.25 23.55 -18.63
CA SER A 90 -18.03 23.51 -19.44
C SER A 90 -16.76 23.84 -18.64
N ASP A 91 -16.89 24.49 -17.48
CA ASP A 91 -15.78 24.91 -16.64
C ASP A 91 -15.48 23.84 -15.58
N LYS A 92 -14.45 23.04 -15.86
CA LYS A 92 -14.04 21.89 -15.03
C LYS A 92 -13.26 22.30 -13.78
N SER A 93 -12.78 23.55 -13.69
CA SER A 93 -12.08 24.04 -12.49
C SER A 93 -13.01 24.35 -11.32
N LEU A 94 -14.32 24.39 -11.57
CA LEU A 94 -15.35 24.64 -10.56
C LEU A 94 -15.69 23.39 -9.73
N ILE A 95 -15.04 22.26 -10.00
CA ILE A 95 -15.26 20.99 -9.30
C ILE A 95 -13.91 20.28 -9.09
N ILE A 96 -13.81 19.50 -8.01
CA ILE A 96 -12.61 18.69 -7.78
C ILE A 96 -12.60 17.55 -8.80
N GLY A 97 -11.55 17.46 -9.62
CA GLY A 97 -11.34 16.35 -10.54
C GLY A 97 -10.13 15.53 -10.14
N PHE A 98 -10.22 14.20 -10.23
CA PHE A 98 -9.19 13.27 -9.75
C PHE A 98 -8.19 12.83 -10.83
N THR A 99 -8.35 13.28 -12.07
CA THR A 99 -7.39 13.01 -13.15
C THR A 99 -6.32 14.08 -13.19
N ARG A 100 -5.10 13.77 -13.67
CA ARG A 100 -4.06 14.79 -13.92
C ARG A 100 -4.52 15.93 -14.84
N ALA A 101 -5.45 15.66 -15.77
CA ALA A 101 -5.98 16.65 -16.71
C ALA A 101 -7.02 17.61 -16.11
N SER A 102 -7.50 17.39 -14.87
CA SER A 102 -8.50 18.26 -14.24
C SER A 102 -7.91 19.61 -13.81
N GLY A 103 -6.58 19.70 -13.67
CA GLY A 103 -5.91 20.85 -13.08
C GLY A 103 -6.05 20.96 -11.57
N THR A 104 -6.77 20.05 -10.91
CA THR A 104 -6.86 20.01 -9.44
C THR A 104 -5.52 19.54 -8.85
N PRO A 105 -4.91 20.30 -7.92
CA PRO A 105 -3.63 19.90 -7.31
C PRO A 105 -3.70 18.53 -6.62
N PRO A 106 -2.65 17.69 -6.68
CA PRO A 106 -2.61 16.38 -6.02
C PRO A 106 -2.93 16.44 -4.52
N GLU A 107 -2.56 17.52 -3.83
CA GLU A 107 -2.84 17.74 -2.42
C GLU A 107 -4.33 17.84 -2.15
N VAL A 108 -5.07 18.56 -3.00
CA VAL A 108 -6.53 18.71 -2.90
C VAL A 108 -7.22 17.37 -3.18
N GLN A 109 -6.78 16.66 -4.22
CA GLN A 109 -7.30 15.31 -4.52
C GLN A 109 -7.06 14.35 -3.35
N THR A 110 -5.86 14.37 -2.77
CA THR A 110 -5.47 13.50 -1.66
C THR A 110 -6.23 13.86 -0.38
N ALA A 111 -6.42 15.14 -0.09
CA ALA A 111 -7.18 15.61 1.06
C ALA A 111 -8.64 15.15 1.01
N ALA A 112 -9.24 15.09 -0.18
CA ALA A 112 -10.59 14.56 -0.36
C ALA A 112 -10.71 13.09 0.06
N CYS A 113 -9.66 12.29 -0.16
CA CYS A 113 -9.60 10.88 0.26
C CYS A 113 -9.28 10.74 1.76
N LEU A 114 -8.26 11.46 2.24
CA LEU A 114 -7.75 11.35 3.61
C LEU A 114 -8.71 11.87 4.67
N SER A 115 -9.71 12.67 4.30
CA SER A 115 -10.76 13.08 5.24
C SER A 115 -11.59 11.91 5.78
N CYS A 116 -11.64 10.78 5.06
CA CYS A 116 -12.33 9.56 5.48
C CYS A 116 -11.36 8.39 5.66
N HIS A 117 -10.33 8.30 4.80
CA HIS A 117 -9.34 7.23 4.82
C HIS A 117 -8.06 7.59 5.59
N SER A 118 -8.14 8.48 6.59
CA SER A 118 -7.00 8.74 7.47
C SER A 118 -6.65 7.50 8.31
N GLY A 119 -5.35 7.32 8.58
CA GLY A 119 -4.88 6.26 9.47
C GLY A 119 -4.57 4.90 8.83
N GLY A 120 -4.35 3.90 9.70
CA GLY A 120 -3.90 2.56 9.31
C GLY A 120 -2.63 2.61 8.46
N ASN A 121 -2.65 1.92 7.31
CA ASN A 121 -1.51 1.90 6.39
C ASN A 121 -1.14 3.28 5.82
N ARG A 122 -2.02 4.31 5.96
CA ARG A 122 -1.82 5.66 5.40
C ARG A 122 -1.27 6.66 6.40
N LEU A 123 -0.94 6.22 7.63
CA LEU A 123 -0.36 7.09 8.67
C LEU A 123 0.90 7.83 8.19
N HIS A 124 1.75 7.15 7.43
CA HIS A 124 3.00 7.70 6.91
C HIS A 124 2.87 8.25 5.48
N TRP A 125 1.65 8.49 5.00
CA TRP A 125 1.45 9.09 3.68
C TRP A 125 2.08 10.48 3.57
N PRO A 126 1.84 11.41 4.53
CA PRO A 126 2.55 12.68 4.53
C PRO A 126 4.06 12.45 4.66
N GLY A 127 4.83 12.90 3.66
CA GLY A 127 6.28 12.69 3.60
C GLY A 127 6.73 11.34 3.04
N SER A 128 5.82 10.48 2.60
CA SER A 128 6.18 9.28 1.83
C SER A 128 6.80 9.66 0.49
N VAL A 129 7.59 8.74 -0.10
CA VAL A 129 8.19 8.99 -1.42
C VAL A 129 7.14 9.21 -2.50
N HIS A 130 5.95 8.60 -2.41
CA HIS A 130 4.88 8.83 -3.37
C HIS A 130 4.25 10.22 -3.20
N ALA A 131 3.97 10.64 -1.97
CA ALA A 131 3.46 11.99 -1.71
C ALA A 131 4.47 13.07 -2.12
N SER A 132 5.76 12.90 -1.78
CA SER A 132 6.82 13.84 -2.16
C SER A 132 7.05 13.91 -3.67
N ASN A 133 6.72 12.85 -4.42
CA ASN A 133 6.74 12.85 -5.89
C ASN A 133 5.39 13.29 -6.51
N GLN A 134 4.55 14.01 -5.75
CA GLN A 134 3.32 14.62 -6.27
C GLN A 134 2.36 13.60 -6.88
N LEU A 135 2.31 12.39 -6.30
CA LEU A 135 1.28 11.39 -6.61
C LEU A 135 0.06 11.62 -5.72
N SER A 136 -1.13 11.51 -6.30
CA SER A 136 -2.39 11.46 -5.56
C SER A 136 -2.86 10.00 -5.42
N CYS A 137 -3.84 9.79 -4.53
CA CYS A 137 -4.49 8.48 -4.40
C CYS A 137 -5.07 8.00 -5.76
N ALA A 138 -5.53 8.95 -6.57
CA ALA A 138 -6.21 8.69 -7.84
C ALA A 138 -5.28 8.21 -8.97
N ASP A 139 -3.96 8.38 -8.81
CA ASP A 139 -2.99 7.86 -9.76
C ASP A 139 -2.88 6.33 -9.71
N CYS A 140 -3.29 5.73 -8.58
CA CYS A 140 -3.28 4.27 -8.37
C CYS A 140 -4.69 3.70 -8.19
N HIS A 141 -5.60 4.45 -7.58
CA HIS A 141 -6.97 4.04 -7.30
C HIS A 141 -7.96 4.81 -8.18
N ASN A 142 -8.98 4.16 -8.71
CA ASN A 142 -10.07 4.78 -9.43
C ASN A 142 -11.39 4.58 -8.67
N PRO A 143 -11.83 5.54 -7.83
CA PRO A 143 -13.07 5.42 -7.09
C PRO A 143 -14.33 5.46 -7.97
N MET A 144 -14.21 5.82 -9.26
CA MET A 144 -15.32 5.97 -10.20
C MET A 144 -15.59 4.72 -11.04
N MET A 145 -14.74 3.69 -10.98
CA MET A 145 -14.96 2.44 -11.72
C MET A 145 -14.32 1.24 -11.02
N LYS A 146 -14.95 0.07 -11.19
CA LYS A 146 -14.36 -1.20 -10.76
C LYS A 146 -13.37 -1.72 -11.80
N GLY A 147 -12.13 -1.21 -11.77
CA GLY A 147 -11.04 -1.62 -12.68
C GLY A 147 -10.24 -2.86 -12.24
N SER A 148 -10.44 -3.30 -11.00
CA SER A 148 -9.78 -4.47 -10.40
C SER A 148 -10.70 -5.18 -9.43
N ASP A 149 -10.35 -6.41 -9.05
CA ASP A 149 -11.12 -7.19 -8.07
C ASP A 149 -11.11 -6.58 -6.67
N ARG A 150 -10.03 -5.86 -6.35
CA ARG A 150 -9.76 -5.34 -5.01
C ARG A 150 -9.14 -3.96 -5.06
N ALA A 151 -9.53 -3.12 -4.11
CA ALA A 151 -9.01 -1.77 -3.88
C ALA A 151 -9.21 -0.77 -5.04
N LEU A 152 -10.09 -1.05 -6.02
CA LEU A 152 -10.44 -0.15 -7.12
C LEU A 152 -9.19 0.42 -7.81
N LEU A 153 -8.30 -0.43 -8.32
CA LEU A 153 -7.05 0.00 -8.94
C LEU A 153 -7.29 0.47 -10.38
N VAL A 154 -6.40 1.36 -10.85
CA VAL A 154 -6.39 1.83 -12.25
C VAL A 154 -5.94 0.75 -13.25
N ARG A 155 -5.33 -0.33 -12.77
CA ARG A 155 -4.96 -1.53 -13.56
C ARG A 155 -5.56 -2.79 -12.91
N ALA A 156 -5.57 -3.88 -13.66
CA ALA A 156 -6.14 -5.16 -13.22
C ALA A 156 -5.47 -5.71 -11.95
N THR A 157 -4.15 -5.54 -11.79
CA THR A 157 -3.38 -6.08 -10.66
C THR A 157 -2.55 -5.01 -9.94
N ILE A 158 -2.21 -5.29 -8.68
CA ILE A 158 -1.27 -4.46 -7.89
C ILE A 158 0.07 -4.37 -8.62
N ASN A 159 0.58 -5.49 -9.14
CA ASN A 159 1.88 -5.55 -9.79
C ASN A 159 1.91 -4.68 -11.05
N ASP A 160 0.89 -4.76 -11.90
CA ASP A 160 0.78 -3.93 -13.10
C ASP A 160 0.68 -2.44 -12.78
N THR A 161 -0.04 -2.10 -11.70
CA THR A 161 -0.16 -0.72 -11.22
C THR A 161 1.22 -0.16 -10.85
N CYS A 162 2.00 -0.89 -10.06
CA CYS A 162 3.34 -0.46 -9.66
C CYS A 162 4.32 -0.41 -10.84
N GLN A 163 4.32 -1.46 -11.67
CA GLN A 163 5.28 -1.63 -12.78
C GLN A 163 5.09 -0.62 -13.92
N ASN A 164 3.96 0.08 -13.96
CA ASN A 164 3.73 1.20 -14.88
C ASN A 164 4.82 2.28 -14.74
N CYS A 165 5.25 2.55 -13.50
CA CYS A 165 6.32 3.52 -13.21
C CYS A 165 7.63 2.82 -12.79
N HIS A 166 7.54 1.74 -12.01
CA HIS A 166 8.69 0.98 -11.50
C HIS A 166 9.27 0.00 -12.54
N ARG A 167 9.73 0.55 -13.67
CA ARG A 167 10.22 -0.21 -14.83
C ARG A 167 11.48 -1.02 -14.53
N GLN A 168 12.35 -0.53 -13.65
CA GLN A 168 13.53 -1.28 -13.23
C GLN A 168 13.12 -2.55 -12.48
N GLN A 169 12.22 -2.46 -11.52
CA GLN A 169 11.73 -3.63 -10.78
C GLN A 169 11.06 -4.62 -11.74
N ARG A 170 10.28 -4.14 -12.71
CA ARG A 170 9.73 -4.99 -13.78
C ARG A 170 10.82 -5.78 -14.53
N SER A 171 11.96 -5.16 -14.85
CA SER A 171 13.07 -5.88 -15.49
C SER A 171 13.80 -6.82 -14.54
N GLU A 172 13.92 -6.49 -13.25
CA GLU A 172 14.53 -7.37 -12.25
C GLU A 172 13.72 -8.65 -12.07
N PHE A 173 12.39 -8.55 -12.01
CA PHE A 173 11.49 -9.71 -11.94
C PHE A 173 11.47 -10.56 -13.23
N ALA A 174 12.09 -10.11 -14.33
CA ALA A 174 12.24 -10.90 -15.55
C ALA A 174 13.57 -11.69 -15.57
N LYS A 175 14.44 -11.54 -14.56
CA LYS A 175 15.71 -12.26 -14.47
C LYS A 175 15.50 -13.74 -14.14
N ARG A 176 16.50 -14.58 -14.40
CA ARG A 176 16.45 -16.04 -14.16
C ARG A 176 15.86 -16.43 -12.79
N SER A 177 16.30 -15.78 -11.73
CA SER A 177 15.82 -16.02 -10.37
C SER A 177 15.09 -14.77 -9.93
N HIS A 178 13.82 -14.88 -9.59
CA HIS A 178 12.99 -13.78 -9.09
C HIS A 178 12.03 -14.31 -8.02
N MET A 179 11.51 -13.41 -7.19
CA MET A 179 10.35 -13.75 -6.35
C MET A 179 9.12 -13.97 -7.26
N PRO A 180 8.14 -14.80 -6.87
CA PRO A 180 7.06 -15.24 -7.75
C PRO A 180 5.95 -14.18 -7.98
N LEU A 181 6.34 -12.94 -8.29
CA LEU A 181 5.44 -11.84 -8.65
C LEU A 181 4.86 -12.00 -10.08
N PRO A 182 5.66 -12.35 -11.12
CA PRO A 182 5.14 -12.56 -12.47
C PRO A 182 4.11 -13.69 -12.55
N GLU A 183 4.26 -14.72 -11.71
CA GLU A 183 3.33 -15.84 -11.59
C GLU A 183 2.08 -15.52 -10.77
N GLY A 184 1.93 -14.28 -10.28
CA GLY A 184 0.75 -13.83 -9.54
C GLY A 184 0.61 -14.43 -8.14
N LYS A 185 1.63 -15.12 -7.61
CA LYS A 185 1.60 -15.73 -6.27
C LYS A 185 1.81 -14.72 -5.16
N MET A 186 2.35 -13.56 -5.49
CA MET A 186 2.57 -12.46 -4.57
C MET A 186 2.59 -11.11 -5.30
N SER A 187 2.70 -10.05 -4.53
CA SER A 187 2.65 -8.67 -5.00
C SER A 187 3.68 -7.78 -4.33
N CYS A 188 3.90 -6.60 -4.93
CA CYS A 188 4.73 -5.55 -4.33
C CYS A 188 4.27 -5.20 -2.90
N ALA A 189 2.96 -5.25 -2.66
CA ALA A 189 2.31 -4.90 -1.40
C ALA A 189 2.49 -5.94 -0.28
N ASP A 190 3.09 -7.09 -0.58
CA ASP A 190 3.44 -8.07 0.45
C ASP A 190 4.67 -7.64 1.23
N CYS A 191 5.61 -6.94 0.58
CA CYS A 191 6.81 -6.40 1.19
C CYS A 191 6.73 -4.88 1.46
N HIS A 192 6.12 -4.11 0.56
CA HIS A 192 6.08 -2.65 0.63
C HIS A 192 4.71 -2.12 1.05
N ASN A 193 4.70 -1.01 1.79
CA ASN A 193 3.50 -0.21 1.99
C ASN A 193 3.54 1.01 1.05
N PRO A 194 2.79 1.00 -0.08
CA PRO A 194 2.82 2.11 -1.04
C PRO A 194 2.27 3.41 -0.45
N HIS A 195 1.57 3.35 0.69
CA HIS A 195 1.06 4.54 1.35
C HIS A 195 2.05 5.18 2.32
N GLY A 196 3.26 4.64 2.45
CA GLY A 196 4.28 5.11 3.37
C GLY A 196 4.54 4.16 4.53
N SER A 197 5.77 4.14 5.03
CA SER A 197 6.17 3.43 6.23
C SER A 197 7.35 4.17 6.89
N PRO A 198 7.69 3.87 8.15
CA PRO A 198 8.83 4.50 8.80
C PRO A 198 10.18 4.04 8.21
N THR A 199 10.19 2.95 7.44
CA THR A 199 11.38 2.38 6.85
C THR A 199 11.55 2.83 5.39
N ARG A 200 12.80 2.88 4.92
CA ARG A 200 13.12 3.09 3.50
C ARG A 200 13.50 1.76 2.84
N PRO A 201 13.02 1.42 1.63
CA PRO A 201 12.09 2.17 0.77
C PRO A 201 10.63 1.72 0.98
N LEU A 202 10.03 2.08 2.11
CA LEU A 202 8.64 1.79 2.48
C LEU A 202 8.32 0.32 2.79
N LEU A 203 9.14 -0.36 3.59
CA LEU A 203 8.86 -1.74 3.97
C LEU A 203 7.71 -1.84 4.99
N LYS A 204 6.97 -2.95 4.97
CA LYS A 204 5.86 -3.24 5.91
C LYS A 204 6.31 -3.70 7.30
N ALA A 205 7.61 -3.82 7.52
CA ALA A 205 8.20 -4.14 8.81
C ALA A 205 9.32 -3.15 9.13
N ASP A 206 9.82 -3.24 10.35
CA ASP A 206 10.82 -2.32 10.92
C ASP A 206 12.24 -2.56 10.39
N SER A 207 12.50 -3.74 9.82
CA SER A 207 13.76 -4.08 9.19
C SER A 207 13.58 -4.95 7.94
N VAL A 208 14.64 -5.04 7.12
CA VAL A 208 14.66 -5.93 5.96
C VAL A 208 14.47 -7.39 6.38
N ASN A 209 15.13 -7.80 7.47
CA ASN A 209 15.07 -9.17 7.94
C ASN A 209 13.66 -9.52 8.42
N ASP A 210 12.97 -8.62 9.11
CA ASP A 210 11.60 -8.86 9.60
C ASP A 210 10.60 -9.04 8.46
N VAL A 211 10.75 -8.30 7.34
CA VAL A 211 9.94 -8.55 6.15
C VAL A 211 10.19 -9.95 5.59
N CYS A 212 11.44 -10.40 5.58
CA CYS A 212 11.78 -11.74 5.09
C CYS A 212 11.20 -12.81 6.01
N TYR A 213 11.31 -12.64 7.34
CA TYR A 213 10.82 -13.59 8.33
C TYR A 213 9.30 -13.73 8.38
N ALA A 214 8.55 -12.79 7.80
CA ALA A 214 7.10 -12.93 7.63
C ALA A 214 6.73 -14.18 6.80
N CYS A 215 7.62 -14.65 5.92
CA CYS A 215 7.46 -15.88 5.15
C CYS A 215 8.56 -16.91 5.43
N HIS A 216 9.81 -16.47 5.61
CA HIS A 216 10.98 -17.30 5.87
C HIS A 216 11.26 -17.44 7.36
N ALA A 217 10.25 -17.83 8.14
CA ALA A 217 10.34 -17.93 9.59
C ALA A 217 11.42 -18.93 10.04
N GLU A 218 11.73 -19.94 9.22
CA GLU A 218 12.79 -20.92 9.48
C GLU A 218 14.21 -20.33 9.46
N LYS A 219 14.36 -19.09 8.98
CA LYS A 219 15.63 -18.35 8.98
C LYS A 219 15.75 -17.37 10.14
N ARG A 220 14.72 -17.25 10.96
CA ARG A 220 14.71 -16.35 12.11
C ARG A 220 15.55 -16.95 13.25
N GLY A 221 16.46 -16.15 13.79
CA GLY A 221 17.28 -16.50 14.95
C GLY A 221 16.53 -16.34 16.30
N PRO A 222 17.24 -16.52 17.42
CA PRO A 222 18.69 -16.75 17.48
C PRO A 222 19.07 -18.20 17.14
N MET A 223 20.09 -18.36 16.31
CA MET A 223 20.74 -19.68 16.11
C MET A 223 21.93 -19.81 17.07
N LEU A 224 22.30 -21.03 17.48
CA LEU A 224 23.50 -21.25 18.30
C LEU A 224 24.77 -20.73 17.61
N TRP A 225 24.88 -21.00 16.31
CA TRP A 225 25.94 -20.52 15.43
C TRP A 225 25.31 -19.69 14.32
N GLU A 226 25.37 -18.37 14.47
CA GLU A 226 24.84 -17.44 13.47
C GLU A 226 25.88 -17.13 12.40
N HIS A 227 25.45 -17.06 11.15
CA HIS A 227 26.28 -16.50 10.09
C HIS A 227 26.10 -14.99 10.08
N ALA A 228 27.13 -14.25 10.50
CA ALA A 228 27.04 -12.80 10.77
C ALA A 228 26.34 -11.98 9.66
N PRO A 229 26.63 -12.17 8.35
CA PRO A 229 25.95 -11.42 7.29
C PRO A 229 24.44 -11.64 7.25
N VAL A 230 23.95 -12.83 7.65
CA VAL A 230 22.52 -13.17 7.66
C VAL A 230 21.80 -12.46 8.79
N ARG A 231 22.41 -12.43 9.98
CA ARG A 231 21.90 -11.70 11.14
C ARG A 231 21.78 -10.20 10.87
N GLU A 232 22.74 -9.65 10.14
CA GLU A 232 22.80 -8.22 9.80
C GLU A 232 21.78 -7.82 8.73
N SER A 233 21.78 -8.50 7.57
CA SER A 233 20.84 -8.22 6.49
C SER A 233 20.80 -9.34 5.46
N CYS A 234 19.61 -9.82 5.13
CA CYS A 234 19.43 -10.77 4.02
C CYS A 234 19.98 -10.22 2.68
N LEU A 235 20.01 -8.88 2.51
CA LEU A 235 20.47 -8.22 1.28
C LEU A 235 21.98 -8.29 1.08
N ASN A 236 22.74 -8.67 2.10
CA ASN A 236 24.18 -8.91 1.96
C ASN A 236 24.47 -10.01 0.94
N CYS A 237 23.52 -10.94 0.74
CA CYS A 237 23.64 -12.03 -0.21
C CYS A 237 22.52 -12.08 -1.25
N HIS A 238 21.33 -11.54 -0.97
CA HIS A 238 20.15 -11.67 -1.83
C HIS A 238 19.71 -10.35 -2.48
N SER A 239 19.34 -10.41 -3.75
CA SER A 239 18.60 -9.39 -4.49
C SER A 239 17.10 -9.73 -4.46
N PRO A 240 16.28 -9.05 -3.66
CA PRO A 240 14.92 -9.49 -3.33
C PRO A 240 13.93 -9.42 -4.50
N HIS A 241 14.25 -8.65 -5.55
CA HIS A 241 13.41 -8.56 -6.75
C HIS A 241 13.81 -9.63 -7.78
N GLY A 242 15.10 -9.70 -8.11
CA GLY A 242 15.61 -10.71 -9.03
C GLY A 242 17.12 -10.67 -9.22
N SER A 243 17.66 -11.78 -9.71
CA SER A 243 19.07 -11.95 -10.01
C SER A 243 19.27 -12.92 -11.18
N ASN A 244 20.39 -12.77 -11.87
CA ASN A 244 20.87 -13.75 -12.84
C ASN A 244 21.49 -14.98 -12.17
N HIS A 245 21.77 -14.92 -10.87
CA HIS A 245 22.28 -16.03 -10.08
C HIS A 245 21.13 -16.77 -9.38
N ASP A 246 21.27 -18.09 -9.23
CA ASP A 246 20.28 -18.92 -8.53
C ASP A 246 20.07 -18.44 -7.09
N LYS A 247 18.87 -18.66 -6.56
CA LYS A 247 18.43 -18.24 -5.22
C LYS A 247 18.61 -16.75 -4.97
N LEU A 248 18.34 -15.93 -5.98
CA LEU A 248 18.37 -14.47 -5.88
C LEU A 248 19.75 -13.93 -5.45
N LEU A 249 20.85 -14.65 -5.64
CA LEU A 249 22.13 -14.22 -5.09
C LEU A 249 22.69 -12.98 -5.81
N VAL A 250 23.33 -12.07 -5.08
CA VAL A 250 23.95 -10.86 -5.67
C VAL A 250 25.22 -11.17 -6.49
N ALA A 251 25.85 -12.31 -6.22
CA ALA A 251 27.01 -12.81 -6.95
C ALA A 251 26.94 -14.34 -7.08
N THR A 252 27.65 -14.89 -8.06
CA THR A 252 27.76 -16.35 -8.22
C THR A 252 28.61 -16.97 -7.11
N ARG A 253 28.31 -18.22 -6.77
CA ARG A 253 29.21 -19.07 -5.96
C ARG A 253 30.36 -19.57 -6.86
N PRO A 254 31.60 -19.70 -6.36
CA PRO A 254 32.10 -19.42 -5.00
C PRO A 254 32.40 -17.95 -4.67
N GLN A 255 32.39 -17.05 -5.66
CA GLN A 255 32.84 -15.65 -5.52
C GLN A 255 32.11 -14.91 -4.40
N LEU A 256 30.81 -15.14 -4.23
CA LEU A 256 30.04 -14.58 -3.11
C LEU A 256 30.68 -14.86 -1.75
N CYS A 257 31.13 -16.10 -1.52
CA CYS A 257 31.76 -16.48 -0.26
C CYS A 257 33.15 -15.85 -0.13
N GLN A 258 33.90 -15.76 -1.23
CA GLN A 258 35.26 -15.23 -1.25
C GLN A 258 35.34 -13.72 -1.02
N GLN A 259 34.23 -12.99 -1.15
CA GLN A 259 34.16 -11.58 -0.79
C GLN A 259 34.46 -11.33 0.70
N CYS A 260 34.16 -12.32 1.56
CA CYS A 260 34.45 -12.26 3.00
C CYS A 260 35.47 -13.31 3.44
N HIS A 261 35.51 -14.48 2.79
CA HIS A 261 36.40 -15.60 3.15
C HIS A 261 37.59 -15.70 2.18
N ASN A 262 38.68 -15.00 2.47
CA ASN A 262 39.83 -14.87 1.56
C ASN A 262 41.13 -15.56 2.04
N GLN A 263 41.24 -15.99 3.31
CA GLN A 263 42.52 -16.50 3.86
C GLN A 263 42.36 -17.48 5.04
N ILE A 264 41.24 -17.44 5.77
CA ILE A 264 41.14 -18.16 7.05
C ILE A 264 40.40 -19.49 6.82
N PHE A 265 41.15 -20.61 6.88
CA PHE A 265 40.69 -22.01 6.78
C PHE A 265 40.35 -22.58 5.39
N HIS A 266 40.54 -21.85 4.29
CA HIS A 266 40.56 -22.37 2.91
C HIS A 266 41.70 -21.72 2.11
N PRO A 267 42.20 -22.36 1.03
CA PRO A 267 43.14 -21.70 0.12
C PRO A 267 42.47 -20.45 -0.48
N GLY A 268 43.11 -19.29 -0.40
CA GLY A 268 42.72 -18.06 -1.10
C GLY A 268 42.91 -18.15 -2.62
N THR A 269 42.86 -19.37 -3.17
CA THR A 269 43.08 -19.66 -4.57
C THR A 269 41.92 -19.14 -5.40
N PHE A 270 42.24 -18.49 -6.50
CA PHE A 270 41.25 -18.12 -7.51
C PHE A 270 40.67 -19.39 -8.15
N TYR A 271 39.34 -19.46 -8.18
CA TYR A 271 38.62 -20.53 -8.86
C TYR A 271 38.42 -20.15 -10.32
N GLY A 272 39.07 -20.89 -11.23
CA GLY A 272 39.13 -20.58 -12.65
C GLY A 272 38.35 -21.56 -13.54
N ALA A 273 38.28 -21.26 -14.83
CA ALA A 273 37.58 -22.06 -15.83
C ALA A 273 38.12 -23.50 -15.95
N ASN A 274 39.40 -23.72 -15.62
CA ASN A 274 40.05 -25.04 -15.61
C ASN A 274 39.53 -25.99 -14.52
N GLN A 275 38.73 -25.48 -13.56
CA GLN A 275 38.22 -26.24 -12.42
C GLN A 275 36.75 -26.68 -12.59
N THR A 276 36.17 -26.45 -13.77
CA THR A 276 34.78 -26.79 -14.08
C THR A 276 34.61 -28.27 -14.41
N ALA A 277 33.38 -28.79 -14.32
CA ALA A 277 33.07 -30.17 -14.70
C ALA A 277 33.39 -30.45 -16.17
N ALA A 278 33.14 -29.48 -17.06
CA ALA A 278 33.49 -29.57 -18.47
C ALA A 278 35.01 -29.55 -18.68
N ALA A 279 35.73 -28.64 -18.01
CA ALA A 279 37.19 -28.58 -18.12
C ALA A 279 37.88 -29.84 -17.61
N ALA A 280 37.33 -30.51 -16.59
CA ALA A 280 37.85 -31.77 -16.08
C ALA A 280 37.89 -32.90 -17.14
N GLN A 281 37.18 -32.76 -18.26
CA GLN A 281 37.22 -33.70 -19.39
C GLN A 281 38.34 -33.38 -20.39
N LEU A 282 39.01 -32.23 -20.25
CA LEU A 282 40.09 -31.76 -21.13
C LEU A 282 41.47 -31.95 -20.47
N PRO A 283 42.56 -32.16 -21.24
CA PRO A 283 43.91 -32.23 -20.69
C PRO A 283 44.26 -30.98 -19.87
N GLY A 284 44.69 -31.17 -18.62
CA GLY A 284 45.05 -30.07 -17.71
C GLY A 284 43.90 -29.45 -16.92
N GLY A 285 42.66 -29.89 -17.11
CA GLY A 285 41.53 -29.51 -16.27
C GLY A 285 41.34 -30.43 -15.06
N VAL A 286 40.70 -29.90 -14.01
CA VAL A 286 40.46 -30.63 -12.76
C VAL A 286 39.02 -30.43 -12.27
N ALA A 287 38.42 -31.44 -11.67
CA ALA A 287 37.07 -31.31 -11.10
C ALA A 287 37.12 -30.63 -9.73
N GLY A 288 36.94 -29.31 -9.69
CA GLY A 288 36.96 -28.54 -8.45
C GLY A 288 35.64 -28.63 -7.67
N GLN A 289 35.63 -29.28 -6.50
CA GLN A 289 34.45 -29.37 -5.63
C GLN A 289 33.89 -28.01 -5.17
N ARG A 290 34.70 -26.95 -5.23
CA ARG A 290 34.30 -25.58 -4.89
C ARG A 290 33.76 -24.79 -6.09
N VAL A 291 33.82 -25.35 -7.29
CA VAL A 291 33.27 -24.76 -8.53
C VAL A 291 32.06 -25.55 -9.02
N ILE A 292 32.08 -26.87 -8.81
CA ILE A 292 31.06 -27.80 -9.29
C ILE A 292 29.92 -27.95 -8.26
N GLY A 293 28.70 -28.17 -8.76
CA GLY A 293 27.53 -28.43 -7.92
C GLY A 293 27.14 -27.20 -7.10
N ARG A 294 26.97 -27.36 -5.78
CA ARG A 294 26.64 -26.26 -4.87
C ARG A 294 27.87 -25.49 -4.37
N SER A 295 29.05 -25.71 -4.97
CA SER A 295 30.29 -25.02 -4.62
C SER A 295 30.62 -25.23 -3.13
N CYS A 296 30.92 -24.17 -2.38
CA CYS A 296 31.22 -24.22 -0.95
C CYS A 296 30.13 -24.93 -0.12
N GLN A 297 28.87 -24.85 -0.58
CA GLN A 297 27.73 -25.45 0.12
C GLN A 297 27.60 -26.96 -0.07
N ASN A 298 28.48 -27.59 -0.85
CA ASN A 298 28.62 -29.05 -0.84
C ASN A 298 29.07 -29.54 0.54
N CYS A 299 29.86 -28.75 1.26
CA CYS A 299 30.32 -29.05 2.62
C CYS A 299 29.67 -28.14 3.68
N HIS A 300 29.37 -26.89 3.32
CA HIS A 300 28.80 -25.87 4.22
C HIS A 300 27.32 -25.67 3.92
N SER A 301 26.46 -26.62 4.30
CA SER A 301 25.04 -26.60 3.96
C SER A 301 24.21 -25.61 4.77
N GLN A 302 24.63 -25.27 5.99
CA GLN A 302 23.89 -24.44 6.95
C GLN A 302 24.32 -22.96 6.94
N ILE A 303 24.49 -22.37 5.75
CA ILE A 303 24.96 -20.97 5.60
C ILE A 303 24.04 -19.89 6.18
N HIS A 304 22.83 -20.24 6.61
CA HIS A 304 21.89 -19.33 7.28
C HIS A 304 21.97 -19.41 8.82
N GLY A 305 22.89 -20.22 9.34
CA GLY A 305 23.03 -20.50 10.77
C GLY A 305 22.76 -21.96 11.11
N SER A 306 23.32 -22.42 12.22
CA SER A 306 23.17 -23.80 12.72
C SER A 306 22.89 -23.82 14.22
N ASN A 307 22.01 -24.73 14.63
CA ASN A 307 21.74 -25.05 16.04
C ASN A 307 22.48 -26.29 16.54
N HIS A 308 23.30 -26.91 15.69
CA HIS A 308 24.08 -28.08 16.09
C HIS A 308 25.25 -27.64 16.98
N PRO A 309 25.58 -28.35 18.09
CA PRO A 309 26.71 -27.99 18.96
C PRO A 309 28.05 -27.83 18.21
N SER A 310 28.33 -28.71 17.25
CA SER A 310 29.47 -28.61 16.31
C SER A 310 29.19 -27.82 15.02
N GLY A 311 28.23 -26.89 15.03
CA GLY A 311 27.75 -26.15 13.87
C GLY A 311 28.53 -24.90 13.51
N ALA A 312 29.61 -24.56 14.24
CA ALA A 312 30.38 -23.32 14.07
C ALA A 312 30.94 -23.10 12.65
N ARG A 313 31.10 -24.17 11.86
CA ARG A 313 31.53 -24.13 10.46
C ARG A 313 30.38 -24.35 9.46
N PHE A 314 29.12 -24.32 9.88
CA PHE A 314 27.94 -24.46 9.01
C PHE A 314 27.86 -25.77 8.20
N GLN A 315 28.45 -26.86 8.72
CA GLN A 315 28.45 -28.17 8.06
C GLN A 315 27.22 -29.03 8.37
N ARG A 316 26.56 -28.76 9.50
CA ARG A 316 25.38 -29.47 10.01
C ARG A 316 24.64 -28.59 11.00
#